data_AF-A0A094J193-F1
#
_entry.id   AF-A0A094J193-F1
#
_cell.length_a   1.000
_cell.length_b   1.000
_cell.length_c   1.000
_cell.angle_alpha   90.00
_cell.angle_beta   90.00
_cell.angle_gamma   90.00
#
_symmetry.space_group_name_H-M   'P 1'
#
loop_
_entity.id
_entity.type
_entity.pdbx_description
1 polymer ?
#
loop_
_entity_poly.entity_id
_entity_poly.type
_entity_poly.pdbx_seq_one_letter_code
_entity_poly.pdbx_strand_id
1 'polypeptide(L)'
;MRKGKIIKNLKEKYEVKTKYFKDYDLEVSNKSKTYYIKVLNVSNNHQITVNSKLIWNIKKGKLDGIKFNTLDSILLSLKEFNKLDNKIIMFTNKPYKLLKALNESDLIDISEETEINDIFVTYNISKLVEYMK
;
A
#
# COMPACT_ATOMS: atom_id res chain seq x y z
N MET A 1 -6.05 -5.79 -9.70
CA MET A 1 -7.43 -5.28 -9.54
C MET A 1 -7.46 -3.77 -9.76
N ARG A 2 -8.46 -3.22 -10.46
CA ARG A 2 -8.61 -1.75 -10.56
C ARG A 2 -9.14 -1.17 -9.23
N LYS A 3 -8.78 0.07 -8.90
CA LYS A 3 -9.28 0.80 -7.70
C LYS A 3 -10.81 0.74 -7.57
N GLY A 4 -11.54 0.94 -8.67
CA GLY A 4 -13.01 0.85 -8.68
C GLY A 4 -13.56 -0.52 -8.22
N LYS A 5 -12.87 -1.62 -8.56
CA LYS A 5 -13.28 -2.98 -8.10
C LYS A 5 -13.05 -3.15 -6.60
N ILE A 6 -11.97 -2.59 -6.05
CA ILE A 6 -11.70 -2.58 -4.60
C ILE A 6 -12.83 -1.83 -3.88
N ILE A 7 -13.18 -0.64 -4.36
CA ILE A 7 -14.25 0.17 -3.76
C ILE A 7 -15.59 -0.57 -3.79
N LYS A 8 -15.95 -1.19 -4.92
CA LYS A 8 -17.18 -1.97 -5.05
C LYS A 8 -17.23 -3.10 -4.01
N ASN A 9 -16.18 -3.92 -3.92
CA ASN A 9 -16.10 -5.03 -2.98
C ASN A 9 -16.20 -4.59 -1.51
N LEU A 10 -15.64 -3.43 -1.16
CA LEU A 10 -15.71 -2.89 0.20
C LEU A 10 -17.11 -2.36 0.52
N LYS A 11 -17.77 -1.68 -0.44
CA LYS A 11 -19.14 -1.18 -0.28
C LYS A 11 -20.18 -2.26 -0.08
N GLU A 12 -19.92 -3.48 -0.54
CA GLU A 12 -20.79 -4.64 -0.31
C GLU A 12 -20.83 -5.07 1.18
N LYS A 13 -19.83 -4.67 1.98
CA LYS A 13 -19.65 -5.14 3.37
C LYS A 13 -19.59 -4.04 4.41
N TYR A 14 -19.23 -2.82 4.02
CA TYR A 14 -18.93 -1.71 4.93
C TYR A 14 -19.47 -0.38 4.40
N GLU A 15 -19.61 0.60 5.29
CA GLU A 15 -19.82 2.00 4.89
C GLU A 15 -18.50 2.57 4.36
N VAL A 16 -18.47 2.96 3.07
CA VAL A 16 -17.25 3.45 2.41
C VAL A 16 -17.47 4.87 1.88
N LYS A 17 -16.63 5.80 2.35
CA LYS A 17 -16.55 7.17 1.83
C LYS A 17 -15.28 7.34 1.02
N THR A 18 -15.44 7.62 -0.27
CA THR A 18 -14.31 7.99 -1.14
C THR A 18 -13.90 9.42 -0.84
N LYS A 19 -12.60 9.67 -0.65
CA LYS A 19 -12.06 11.03 -0.53
C LYS A 19 -11.23 11.38 -1.75
N TYR A 20 -11.27 12.66 -2.08
CA TYR A 20 -10.43 13.28 -3.12
C TYR A 20 -9.53 14.31 -2.45
N PHE A 21 -8.31 14.49 -2.97
CA PHE A 21 -7.33 15.46 -2.45
C PHE A 21 -6.97 15.27 -0.97
N LYS A 22 -6.98 14.01 -0.50
CA LYS A 22 -6.53 13.61 0.84
C LYS A 22 -5.39 12.59 0.72
N ASP A 23 -4.65 12.40 1.80
CA ASP A 23 -3.54 11.44 1.87
C ASP A 23 -3.98 9.97 1.89
N TYR A 24 -5.29 9.72 1.94
CA TYR A 24 -5.93 8.43 1.81
C TYR A 24 -7.07 8.52 0.79
N ASP A 25 -7.46 7.38 0.23
CA ASP A 25 -8.45 7.30 -0.84
C ASP A 25 -9.84 6.92 -0.33
N LEU A 26 -9.91 6.11 0.74
CA LEU A 26 -11.14 5.57 1.30
C LEU A 26 -11.13 5.68 2.81
N GLU A 27 -12.28 6.04 3.37
CA GLU A 27 -12.61 5.90 4.77
C GLU A 27 -13.64 4.77 4.86
N VAL A 28 -13.30 3.71 5.60
CA VAL A 28 -14.13 2.50 5.73
C VAL A 28 -14.51 2.31 7.18
N SER A 29 -15.80 2.36 7.47
CA SER A 29 -16.31 2.22 8.83
C SER A 29 -16.89 0.83 9.05
N ASN A 30 -16.47 0.17 10.12
CA ASN A 30 -17.06 -1.06 10.64
C ASN A 30 -17.45 -0.87 12.11
N LYS A 31 -18.75 -0.79 12.40
CA LYS A 31 -19.45 -0.75 13.72
C LYS A 31 -18.85 0.13 14.83
N SER A 32 -17.57 -0.03 15.18
CA SER A 32 -16.83 0.71 16.21
C SER A 32 -15.50 1.31 15.74
N LYS A 33 -15.00 0.98 14.55
CA LYS A 33 -13.71 1.45 14.03
C LYS A 33 -13.83 2.06 12.64
N THR A 34 -13.02 3.08 12.41
CA THR A 34 -12.80 3.69 11.09
C THR A 34 -11.40 3.34 10.63
N TYR A 35 -11.30 2.81 9.42
CA TYR A 35 -10.05 2.48 8.73
C TYR A 35 -9.80 3.47 7.61
N TYR A 36 -8.55 3.93 7.47
CA TYR A 36 -8.14 4.85 6.42
C TYR A 36 -7.27 4.11 5.41
N ILE A 37 -7.80 3.94 4.20
CA ILE A 37 -7.16 3.13 3.16
C ILE A 37 -6.59 4.03 2.08
N LYS A 38 -5.27 3.94 1.86
CA LYS A 38 -4.59 4.50 0.70
C LYS A 38 -4.43 3.41 -0.35
N VAL A 39 -4.96 3.64 -1.55
CA VAL A 39 -4.91 2.69 -2.66
C VAL A 39 -3.78 3.07 -3.60
N LEU A 40 -2.71 2.28 -3.62
CA LEU A 40 -1.57 2.51 -4.49
C LEU A 40 -1.71 1.72 -5.78
N ASN A 41 -1.65 2.42 -6.90
CA ASN A 41 -1.74 1.78 -8.21
C ASN A 41 -0.39 1.20 -8.61
N VAL A 42 -0.20 -0.09 -8.37
CA VAL A 42 1.04 -0.82 -8.64
C VAL A 42 0.77 -2.09 -9.46
N SER A 43 1.83 -2.65 -10.01
CA SER A 43 1.82 -3.89 -10.78
C SER A 43 3.05 -4.72 -10.46
N ASN A 44 3.14 -5.90 -11.05
CA ASN A 44 4.34 -6.74 -11.02
C ASN A 44 5.60 -6.09 -11.63
N ASN A 45 5.49 -4.90 -12.21
CA ASN A 45 6.63 -4.11 -12.72
C ASN A 45 7.02 -2.98 -11.76
N HIS A 46 6.46 -2.96 -10.55
CA HIS A 46 6.79 -1.99 -9.52
C HIS A 46 7.58 -2.65 -8.41
N GLN A 47 8.67 -2.01 -7.99
CA GLN A 47 9.40 -2.31 -6.78
C GLN A 47 9.14 -1.18 -5.79
N ILE A 48 8.76 -1.55 -4.57
CA ILE A 48 8.49 -0.58 -3.50
C ILE A 48 9.59 -0.70 -2.48
N THR A 49 10.15 0.42 -2.04
CA THR A 49 11.19 0.47 -1.02
C THR A 49 10.75 1.37 0.11
N VAL A 50 10.64 0.79 1.31
CA VAL A 50 10.28 1.47 2.55
C VAL A 50 11.56 2.02 3.15
N ASN A 51 11.81 3.31 2.91
CA ASN A 51 12.99 3.99 3.43
C ASN A 51 12.80 4.40 4.88
N SER A 52 11.58 4.82 5.23
CA SER A 52 11.19 5.17 6.59
C SER A 52 9.69 4.99 6.79
N LYS A 53 9.20 5.21 8.01
CA LYS A 53 7.76 5.30 8.29
C LYS A 53 7.07 6.34 7.40
N LEU A 54 7.77 7.42 7.03
CA LEU A 54 7.18 8.58 6.36
C LEU A 54 7.36 8.60 4.85
N ILE A 55 8.36 7.90 4.31
CA ILE A 55 8.71 7.99 2.88
C ILE A 55 8.87 6.59 2.30
N TRP A 56 8.07 6.30 1.28
CA TRP A 56 8.17 5.09 0.49
C TRP A 56 8.58 5.47 -0.94
N ASN A 57 9.55 4.77 -1.49
CA ASN A 57 9.96 4.94 -2.87
C ASN A 57 9.28 3.88 -3.74
N ILE A 58 8.48 4.30 -4.71
CA ILE A 58 7.81 3.41 -5.66
C ILE A 58 8.53 3.55 -7.00
N LYS A 59 9.29 2.51 -7.36
CA LYS A 59 10.01 2.43 -8.63
C LYS A 59 9.22 1.59 -9.61
N LYS A 60 9.02 2.11 -10.83
CA LYS A 60 8.51 1.35 -11.97
C LYS A 60 9.67 0.98 -12.87
N GLY A 61 9.70 -0.25 -13.34
CA GLY A 61 10.86 -0.74 -14.10
C GLY A 61 10.56 -1.98 -14.92
N LYS A 62 11.64 -2.59 -15.40
CA LYS A 62 11.62 -3.88 -16.09
C LYS A 62 12.68 -4.79 -15.47
N LEU A 63 12.40 -6.09 -15.51
CA LEU A 63 13.37 -7.10 -15.14
C LEU A 63 14.27 -7.42 -16.32
N ASP A 64 15.56 -7.46 -16.07
CA ASP A 64 16.60 -7.92 -16.98
C ASP A 64 17.44 -8.98 -16.25
N GLY A 65 17.01 -10.23 -16.40
CA GLY A 65 17.47 -11.34 -15.56
C GLY A 65 17.14 -11.10 -14.08
N ILE A 66 18.18 -11.05 -13.23
CA ILE A 66 18.06 -10.76 -11.79
C ILE A 66 18.03 -9.26 -11.48
N LYS A 67 18.35 -8.39 -12.44
CA LYS A 67 18.45 -6.94 -12.22
C LYS A 67 17.09 -6.30 -12.50
N PHE A 68 16.71 -5.35 -11.64
CA PHE A 68 15.54 -4.50 -11.83
C PHE A 68 15.99 -3.13 -12.36
N ASN A 69 15.74 -2.87 -13.64
CA ASN A 69 16.08 -1.62 -14.29
C ASN A 69 14.97 -0.60 -14.08
N THR A 70 15.25 0.44 -13.29
CA THR A 70 14.28 1.49 -12.96
C THR A 70 14.09 2.42 -14.15
N LEU A 71 12.83 2.64 -14.53
CA LEU A 71 12.44 3.58 -15.59
C LEU A 71 11.87 4.88 -15.01
N ASP A 72 11.16 4.78 -13.90
CA ASP A 72 10.51 5.89 -13.22
C ASP A 72 10.47 5.63 -11.71
N SER A 73 10.44 6.69 -10.91
CA SER A 73 10.51 6.62 -9.45
C SER A 73 9.69 7.75 -8.84
N ILE A 74 8.84 7.41 -7.89
CA ILE A 74 8.03 8.38 -7.13
C ILE A 74 8.31 8.20 -5.65
N LEU A 75 8.65 9.29 -4.98
CA LEU A 75 8.69 9.34 -3.51
C LEU A 75 7.29 9.64 -2.98
N LEU A 76 6.66 8.62 -2.40
CA LEU A 76 5.39 8.76 -1.73
C LEU A 76 5.61 9.25 -0.29
N SER A 77 5.17 10.47 -0.02
CA SER A 77 5.05 10.97 1.34
C SER A 77 3.84 10.35 2.03
N LEU A 78 4.06 9.80 3.22
CA LEU A 78 3.06 9.26 4.13
C LEU A 78 2.97 10.09 5.42
N LYS A 79 3.51 11.31 5.44
CA LYS A 79 3.59 12.15 6.66
C LYS A 79 2.23 12.39 7.30
N GLU A 80 1.27 12.86 6.52
CA GLU A 80 -0.10 13.13 7.01
C GLU A 80 -0.89 11.83 7.17
N PHE A 81 -0.68 10.86 6.27
CA PHE A 81 -1.31 9.54 6.38
C PHE A 81 -0.97 8.85 7.72
N ASN A 82 0.28 8.96 8.18
CA ASN A 82 0.74 8.31 9.41
C ASN A 82 0.10 8.84 10.70
N LYS A 83 -0.48 10.05 10.67
CA LYS A 83 -1.19 10.65 11.80
C LYS A 83 -2.56 10.01 12.05
N LEU A 84 -3.08 9.26 11.08
CA LEU A 84 -4.37 8.58 11.18
C LEU A 84 -4.22 7.28 11.97
N ASP A 85 -5.30 6.83 12.60
CA ASP A 85 -5.37 5.49 13.20
C ASP A 85 -5.75 4.43 12.17
N ASN A 86 -5.60 3.14 12.49
CA ASN A 86 -6.07 2.00 11.65
C ASN A 86 -5.73 2.16 10.15
N LYS A 87 -4.45 2.41 9.86
CA LYS A 87 -3.94 2.76 8.54
C LYS A 87 -3.75 1.53 7.67
N ILE A 88 -4.22 1.61 6.43
CA ILE A 88 -4.09 0.52 5.46
C ILE A 88 -3.52 1.04 4.14
N ILE A 89 -2.50 0.38 3.62
CA ILE A 89 -2.06 0.54 2.23
C ILE A 89 -2.53 -0.67 1.43
N MET A 90 -3.44 -0.42 0.49
CA MET A 90 -3.95 -1.43 -0.43
C MET A 90 -3.29 -1.27 -1.80
N PHE A 91 -2.56 -2.28 -2.23
CA PHE A 91 -2.02 -2.32 -3.58
C PHE A 91 -3.07 -2.81 -4.58
N THR A 92 -3.11 -2.21 -5.77
CA THR A 92 -3.99 -2.71 -6.84
C THR A 92 -3.60 -4.11 -7.31
N ASN A 93 -2.31 -4.47 -7.27
CA ASN A 93 -1.77 -5.81 -7.56
C ASN A 93 -0.55 -6.10 -6.65
N LYS A 94 -0.08 -7.36 -6.60
CA LYS A 94 1.20 -7.68 -5.94
C LYS A 94 2.35 -6.95 -6.69
N PRO A 95 3.16 -6.12 -6.00
CA PRO A 95 4.37 -5.56 -6.59
C PRO A 95 5.38 -6.67 -6.90
N TYR A 96 6.41 -6.38 -7.70
CA TYR A 96 7.53 -7.32 -7.91
C TYR A 96 8.18 -7.68 -6.57
N LYS A 97 8.58 -6.65 -5.82
CA LYS A 97 9.17 -6.75 -4.50
C LYS A 97 8.76 -5.57 -3.63
N LEU A 98 8.63 -5.85 -2.34
CA LEU A 98 8.57 -4.86 -1.28
C LEU A 98 9.87 -4.99 -0.48
N LEU A 99 10.64 -3.91 -0.42
CA LEU A 99 11.95 -3.87 0.22
C LEU A 99 11.91 -2.91 1.40
N LYS A 100 12.74 -3.16 2.41
CA LYS A 100 12.98 -2.22 3.52
C LYS A 100 14.45 -1.86 3.56
N ALA A 101 14.74 -0.57 3.67
CA ALA A 101 16.11 -0.11 3.89
C ALA A 101 16.50 -0.38 5.35
N LEU A 102 17.60 -1.10 5.55
CA LEU A 102 18.24 -1.24 6.87
C LEU A 102 19.20 -0.08 7.13
N ASN A 103 19.90 0.34 6.08
CA ASN A 103 20.81 1.48 6.03
C ASN A 103 20.85 2.00 4.57
N GLU A 104 21.80 2.88 4.24
CA GLU A 104 21.88 3.48 2.90
C GLU A 104 22.21 2.47 1.77
N SER A 105 22.79 1.32 2.10
CA SER A 105 23.28 0.34 1.12
C SER A 105 22.51 -0.98 1.15
N ASP A 106 21.95 -1.36 2.30
CA ASP A 106 21.34 -2.66 2.52
C ASP A 106 19.82 -2.60 2.44
N LEU A 107 19.28 -3.46 1.57
CA LEU A 107 17.84 -3.67 1.40
C LEU A 107 17.49 -5.11 1.74
N ILE A 108 16.46 -5.30 2.56
CA ILE A 108 15.87 -6.62 2.82
C ILE A 108 14.55 -6.78 2.10
N ASP A 109 14.25 -8.00 1.66
CA ASP A 109 12.97 -8.34 1.05
C ASP A 109 11.92 -8.62 2.14
N ILE A 110 10.86 -7.83 2.12
CA ILE A 110 9.73 -7.89 3.06
C ILE A 110 8.40 -8.11 2.32
N SER A 111 8.45 -8.72 1.13
CA SER A 111 7.27 -8.96 0.28
C SER A 111 6.17 -9.81 0.91
N GLU A 112 6.51 -10.57 1.96
CA GLU A 112 5.58 -11.42 2.69
C GLU A 112 5.12 -10.79 4.03
N GLU A 113 5.64 -9.61 4.40
CA GLU A 113 5.16 -8.86 5.57
C GLU A 113 3.79 -8.23 5.28
N THR A 114 2.88 -8.31 6.26
CA THR A 114 1.54 -7.71 6.20
C THR A 114 1.40 -6.45 7.05
N GLU A 115 2.40 -6.14 7.88
CA GLU A 115 2.41 -4.96 8.74
C GLU A 115 3.78 -4.29 8.67
N ILE A 116 3.79 -3.01 8.29
CA ILE A 116 5.02 -2.24 8.07
C ILE A 116 4.85 -0.88 8.73
N ASN A 117 5.62 -0.61 9.78
CA ASN A 117 5.59 0.67 10.51
C ASN A 117 4.17 1.06 10.98
N ASP A 118 3.44 0.12 11.58
CA ASP A 118 2.05 0.28 12.06
C ASP A 118 1.02 0.55 10.94
N ILE A 119 1.35 0.14 9.71
CA ILE A 119 0.46 0.21 8.54
C ILE A 119 0.21 -1.24 8.10
N PHE A 120 -1.06 -1.63 8.01
CA PHE A 120 -1.43 -2.90 7.39
C PHE A 120 -1.33 -2.80 5.87
N VAL A 121 -0.69 -3.77 5.24
CA VAL A 121 -0.36 -3.73 3.80
C VAL A 121 -0.85 -5.00 3.14
N THR A 122 -1.58 -4.86 2.03
CA THR A 122 -2.05 -6.02 1.28
C THR A 122 -2.39 -5.67 -0.16
N TYR A 123 -2.39 -6.66 -1.03
CA TYR A 123 -2.99 -6.62 -2.37
C TYR A 123 -4.23 -7.53 -2.47
N ASN A 124 -4.54 -8.27 -1.40
CA ASN A 124 -5.60 -9.26 -1.35
C ASN A 124 -6.80 -8.72 -0.57
N ILE A 125 -7.93 -8.62 -1.26
CA ILE A 125 -9.18 -8.09 -0.70
C ILE A 125 -9.74 -8.97 0.43
N SER A 126 -9.54 -10.27 0.38
CA SER A 126 -9.99 -11.19 1.44
C SER A 126 -9.20 -10.97 2.73
N LYS A 127 -7.87 -10.83 2.63
CA LYS A 127 -7.02 -10.47 3.78
C LYS A 127 -7.40 -9.11 4.38
N LEU A 128 -7.73 -8.14 3.52
CA LEU A 128 -8.22 -6.82 3.96
C LEU A 128 -9.51 -6.93 4.77
N VAL A 129 -10.50 -7.67 4.24
CA VAL A 129 -11.78 -7.88 4.93
C VAL A 129 -11.57 -8.62 6.26
N GLU A 130 -10.70 -9.62 6.29
CA GLU A 130 -10.37 -10.35 7.52
C GLU A 130 -9.74 -9.47 8.59
N TYR A 131 -8.78 -8.62 8.21
CA TYR A 131 -8.14 -7.66 9.12
C TYR A 131 -9.13 -6.65 9.72
N MET A 132 -10.17 -6.27 8.96
CA MET A 132 -11.16 -5.29 9.40
C MET A 132 -12.36 -5.89 10.15
N LYS A 133 -12.46 -7.22 10.28
CA LYS A 133 -13.53 -7.88 11.06
C LYS A 133 -13.43 -7.51 12.54
#